data_AF-A0A0D2AXW9-F1
#
_entry.id   AF-A0A0D2AXW9-F1
#
_cell.length_a   1.000
_cell.length_b   1.000
_cell.length_c   1.000
_cell.angle_alpha   90.00
_cell.angle_beta   90.00
_cell.angle_gamma   90.00
#
_symmetry.space_group_name_H-M   'P 1'
#
loop_
_entity.id
_entity.type
_entity.pdbx_description
1 polymer ?
#
loop_
_entity_poly.entity_id
_entity_poly.type
_entity_poly.pdbx_seq_one_letter_code
_entity_poly.pdbx_strand_id
1 'polypeptide(L)'
;MVEIDADSSAKGEEAPFDLSLVFSRHVARREHPKTLCPSEIARSLSRADLARLGVSEWRDLMPRLREMAFEARDKGEIQVLQKGEVVPPDLGMDKVKGPIRIRKAVLHR
;
A
#
# COMPACT_ATOMS: atom_id res chain seq x y z
N MET A 1 33.90 34.73 -32.26
CA MET A 1 33.04 35.63 -31.47
C MET A 1 31.62 35.39 -31.98
N VAL A 2 30.84 34.46 -31.47
CA VAL A 2 30.58 34.06 -30.07
C VAL A 2 30.61 32.53 -29.94
N GLU A 3 31.18 32.03 -28.85
CA GLU A 3 31.19 30.62 -28.44
C GLU A 3 30.07 30.34 -27.43
N ILE A 4 29.79 29.04 -27.19
CA ILE A 4 29.18 28.37 -26.00
C ILE A 4 27.68 28.66 -25.70
N ASP A 5 26.78 27.76 -25.23
CA ASP A 5 26.78 26.40 -24.63
C ASP A 5 25.42 25.73 -24.99
N ALA A 6 25.32 24.44 -25.33
CA ALA A 6 25.12 23.30 -24.43
C ALA A 6 24.12 23.54 -23.27
N ASP A 7 22.91 22.97 -23.34
CA ASP A 7 22.35 22.28 -22.18
C ASP A 7 21.41 21.13 -22.60
N SER A 8 22.00 19.94 -22.52
CA SER A 8 21.31 18.68 -22.33
C SER A 8 20.55 18.73 -21.01
N SER A 9 19.23 18.72 -21.04
CA SER A 9 18.44 18.36 -19.87
C SER A 9 17.68 17.07 -20.13
N ALA A 10 18.42 15.96 -20.04
CA ALA A 10 17.85 14.68 -19.67
C ALA A 10 17.12 14.87 -18.34
N LYS A 11 15.78 14.96 -18.37
CA LYS A 11 14.99 15.01 -17.15
C LYS A 11 15.24 13.71 -16.40
N GLY A 12 15.85 13.86 -15.22
CA GLY A 12 16.21 12.77 -14.33
C GLY A 12 15.06 11.79 -14.16
N GLU A 13 15.36 10.53 -14.40
CA GLU A 13 14.48 9.41 -14.12
C GLU A 13 14.34 9.32 -12.60
N GLU A 14 13.41 10.09 -12.04
CA GLU A 14 13.08 10.06 -10.62
C GLU A 14 12.56 8.64 -10.31
N ALA A 15 13.26 7.91 -9.43
CA ALA A 15 12.95 6.51 -9.16
C ALA A 15 11.46 6.34 -8.84
N PRO A 16 10.77 5.35 -9.44
CA PRO A 16 9.33 5.23 -9.33
C PRO A 16 8.92 5.04 -7.86
N PHE A 17 7.93 5.81 -7.41
CA PHE A 17 7.39 5.68 -6.08
C PHE A 17 6.64 4.35 -5.93
N ASP A 18 7.12 3.49 -5.01
CA ASP A 18 6.57 2.15 -4.82
C ASP A 18 5.62 2.07 -3.60
N LEU A 19 4.32 2.00 -3.89
CA LEU A 19 3.28 1.81 -2.87
C LEU A 19 3.42 0.48 -2.12
N SER A 20 3.95 -0.57 -2.76
CA SER A 20 4.12 -1.90 -2.15
C SER A 20 5.19 -1.89 -1.05
N LEU A 21 6.24 -1.11 -1.22
CA LEU A 21 7.24 -0.87 -0.18
C LEU A 21 6.65 -0.13 1.02
N VAL A 22 5.79 0.87 0.78
CA VAL A 22 5.11 1.59 1.86
C VAL A 22 4.14 0.68 2.62
N PHE A 23 3.38 -0.14 1.91
CA PHE A 23 2.46 -1.12 2.47
C PHE A 23 3.20 -2.13 3.37
N SER A 24 4.21 -2.80 2.82
CA SER A 24 4.99 -3.81 3.53
C SER A 24 5.70 -3.23 4.75
N ARG A 25 6.23 -2.00 4.68
CA ARG A 25 6.82 -1.31 5.84
C ARG A 25 5.81 -1.08 6.97
N HIS A 26 4.57 -0.70 6.66
CA HIS A 26 3.53 -0.51 7.66
C HIS A 26 3.16 -1.83 8.33
N VAL A 27 2.98 -2.88 7.54
CA VAL A 27 2.72 -4.23 8.04
C VAL A 27 3.88 -4.70 8.91
N ALA A 28 5.12 -4.59 8.43
CA ALA A 28 6.32 -5.07 9.12
C ALA A 28 6.51 -4.44 10.51
N ARG A 29 6.19 -3.16 10.66
CA ARG A 29 6.27 -2.40 11.93
C ARG A 29 5.25 -2.80 12.99
N ARG A 30 4.23 -3.59 12.63
CA ARG A 30 3.26 -4.11 13.61
C ARG A 30 3.72 -5.46 14.13
N GLU A 31 3.67 -5.65 15.43
CA GLU A 31 3.80 -6.98 16.03
C GLU A 31 2.46 -7.70 15.99
N HIS A 32 2.45 -9.01 15.79
CA HIS A 32 1.22 -9.78 16.00
C HIS A 32 0.82 -9.70 17.49
N PRO A 33 -0.46 -9.51 17.86
CA PRO A 33 -1.66 -9.47 17.02
C PRO A 33 -2.14 -8.05 16.63
N LYS A 34 -1.30 -7.02 16.77
CA LYS A 34 -1.67 -5.63 16.45
C LYS A 34 -2.10 -5.52 14.99
N THR A 35 -3.12 -4.70 14.76
CA THR A 35 -3.70 -4.49 13.43
C THR A 35 -3.54 -3.06 12.97
N LEU A 36 -3.63 -2.84 11.66
CA LEU A 36 -3.79 -1.52 11.03
C LEU A 36 -4.97 -1.54 10.05
N CYS A 37 -5.35 -0.38 9.50
CA CYS A 37 -6.32 -0.30 8.40
C CYS A 37 -5.69 0.28 7.13
N PRO A 38 -6.23 0.00 5.93
CA PRO A 38 -5.71 0.56 4.68
C PRO A 38 -5.62 2.09 4.67
N SER A 39 -6.59 2.77 5.28
CA SER A 39 -6.59 4.24 5.37
C SER A 39 -5.44 4.80 6.21
N GLU A 40 -4.86 4.04 7.13
CA GLU A 40 -3.67 4.44 7.89
C GLU A 40 -2.45 4.54 6.96
N ILE A 41 -2.28 3.56 6.06
CA ILE A 41 -1.22 3.54 5.06
C ILE A 41 -1.40 4.71 4.09
N ALA A 42 -2.62 4.89 3.56
CA ALA A 42 -2.90 5.96 2.60
C ALA A 42 -2.67 7.36 3.20
N ARG A 43 -3.05 7.58 4.47
CA ARG A 43 -2.85 8.86 5.16
C ARG A 43 -1.40 9.15 5.54
N SER A 44 -0.53 8.13 5.53
CA SER A 44 0.90 8.33 5.76
C SER A 44 1.61 8.99 4.57
N LEU A 45 0.98 9.01 3.39
CA LEU A 45 1.54 9.53 2.16
C LEU A 45 1.41 11.06 2.09
N SER A 46 2.46 11.72 1.60
CA SER A 46 2.43 13.15 1.33
C SER A 46 1.65 13.47 0.06
N ARG A 47 1.30 14.74 -0.15
CA ARG A 47 0.69 15.20 -1.41
C ARG A 47 1.57 14.90 -2.63
N ALA A 48 2.90 14.99 -2.49
CA ALA A 48 3.83 14.66 -3.55
C ALA A 48 3.79 13.16 -3.89
N ASP A 49 3.69 12.29 -2.88
CA ASP A 49 3.57 10.85 -3.10
C ASP A 49 2.25 10.47 -3.79
N LEU A 50 1.14 11.11 -3.39
CA LEU A 50 -0.16 10.95 -4.05
C LEU A 50 -0.11 11.38 -5.52
N ALA A 51 0.54 12.51 -5.82
CA ALA A 51 0.73 12.98 -7.19
C ALA A 51 1.57 12.01 -8.02
N ARG A 52 2.65 11.44 -7.46
CA ARG A 52 3.46 10.38 -8.11
C ARG A 52 2.65 9.12 -8.40
N LEU A 53 1.64 8.82 -7.58
CA LEU A 53 0.72 7.71 -7.76
C LEU A 53 -0.45 8.04 -8.70
N GLY A 54 -0.54 9.27 -9.22
CA GLY A 54 -1.61 9.71 -10.12
C GLY A 54 -2.98 9.82 -9.45
N VAL A 55 -3.02 10.02 -8.13
CA VAL A 55 -4.26 10.17 -7.36
C VAL A 55 -4.37 11.56 -6.74
N SER A 56 -5.60 12.04 -6.56
CA SER A 56 -5.85 13.40 -6.04
C SER A 56 -5.88 13.42 -4.52
N GLU A 57 -6.44 12.38 -3.92
CA GLU A 57 -6.55 12.25 -2.47
C GLU A 57 -6.24 10.84 -1.97
N TRP A 58 -5.92 10.72 -0.68
CA TRP A 58 -5.60 9.43 -0.06
C TRP A 58 -6.72 8.40 -0.19
N ARG A 59 -7.98 8.86 -0.33
CA ARG A 59 -9.15 8.00 -0.45
C ARG A 59 -9.18 7.24 -1.78
N ASP A 60 -8.60 7.81 -2.83
CA ASP A 60 -8.52 7.18 -4.15
C ASP A 60 -7.66 5.90 -4.13
N LEU A 61 -6.78 5.76 -3.13
CA LEU A 61 -5.95 4.56 -2.94
C LEU A 61 -6.70 3.39 -2.30
N MET A 62 -7.93 3.57 -1.82
CA MET A 62 -8.65 2.52 -1.09
C MET A 62 -8.87 1.23 -1.90
N PRO A 63 -9.24 1.27 -3.19
CA PRO A 63 -9.34 0.05 -4.01
C PRO A 63 -7.99 -0.66 -4.12
N ARG A 64 -6.93 0.05 -4.50
CA ARG A 64 -5.58 -0.50 -4.69
C ARG A 64 -4.99 -1.09 -3.40
N LEU A 65 -5.13 -0.40 -2.27
CA LEU A 65 -4.65 -0.91 -0.98
C LEU A 65 -5.46 -2.10 -0.47
N ARG A 66 -6.74 -2.20 -0.84
CA ARG A 66 -7.55 -3.40 -0.59
C ARG A 66 -7.05 -4.56 -1.43
N GLU A 67 -6.82 -4.37 -2.73
CA GLU A 67 -6.26 -5.40 -3.61
C GLU A 67 -4.94 -5.95 -3.07
N MET A 68 -3.99 -5.07 -2.76
CA MET A 68 -2.70 -5.45 -2.17
C MET A 68 -2.85 -6.23 -0.85
N ALA A 69 -3.83 -5.88 -0.01
CA ALA A 69 -4.09 -6.59 1.23
C ALA A 69 -4.64 -8.01 0.99
N PHE A 70 -5.50 -8.18 0.00
CA PHE A 70 -6.02 -9.50 -0.36
C PHE A 70 -4.94 -10.36 -1.06
N GLU A 71 -4.14 -9.77 -1.94
CA GLU A 71 -2.99 -10.46 -2.55
C GLU A 71 -1.98 -10.95 -1.49
N ALA A 72 -1.61 -10.09 -0.54
CA ALA A 72 -0.69 -10.46 0.54
C ALA A 72 -1.30 -11.50 1.50
N ARG A 73 -2.63 -11.49 1.69
CA ARG A 73 -3.36 -12.54 2.41
C ARG A 73 -3.27 -13.87 1.66
N ASP A 74 -3.49 -13.86 0.36
CA ASP A 74 -3.49 -15.07 -0.47
C ASP A 74 -2.09 -15.69 -0.56
N LYS A 75 -1.03 -14.89 -0.38
CA LYS A 75 0.36 -15.33 -0.20
C LYS A 75 0.67 -15.84 1.23
N GLY A 76 -0.26 -15.72 2.17
CA GLY A 76 -0.07 -16.11 3.57
C GLY A 76 0.80 -15.15 4.40
N GLU A 77 1.10 -13.96 3.90
CA GLU A 77 1.95 -12.97 4.60
C GLU A 77 1.17 -12.25 5.71
N ILE A 78 -0.13 -12.05 5.49
CA ILE A 78 -1.03 -11.34 6.40
C ILE A 78 -2.37 -12.06 6.54
N GLN A 79 -3.15 -11.61 7.52
CA GLN A 79 -4.55 -11.91 7.68
C GLN A 79 -5.35 -10.62 7.49
N VAL A 80 -6.43 -10.69 6.71
CA VAL A 80 -7.44 -9.65 6.63
C VAL A 80 -8.51 -9.96 7.66
N LEU A 81 -8.88 -8.99 8.47
CA LEU A 81 -9.94 -9.11 9.46
C LEU A 81 -11.09 -8.15 9.17
N GLN A 82 -12.29 -8.54 9.51
CA GLN A 82 -13.47 -7.71 9.48
C GLN A 82 -14.30 -7.94 10.74
N LYS A 83 -14.69 -6.83 11.41
CA LYS A 83 -15.42 -6.88 12.70
C LYS A 83 -14.71 -7.73 13.78
N GLY A 84 -13.39 -7.81 13.74
CA GLY A 84 -12.58 -8.57 14.70
C GLY A 84 -12.29 -10.02 14.26
N GLU A 85 -13.01 -10.53 13.26
CA GLU A 85 -12.88 -11.90 12.78
C GLU A 85 -11.95 -12.00 11.57
N VAL A 86 -11.23 -13.10 11.43
CA VAL A 86 -10.42 -13.36 10.23
C VAL A 86 -11.35 -13.63 9.05
N VAL A 87 -11.16 -12.88 7.96
CA VAL A 87 -11.82 -13.14 6.68
C VAL A 87 -11.22 -14.43 6.11
N PRO A 88 -12.04 -15.47 5.85
CA PRO A 88 -11.53 -16.74 5.39
C PRO A 88 -11.04 -16.65 3.92
N PRO A 89 -10.13 -17.55 3.49
CA PRO A 89 -9.51 -17.46 2.16
C PRO A 89 -10.49 -17.63 0.99
N ASP A 90 -11.55 -18.40 1.18
CA ASP A 90 -12.63 -18.63 0.21
C ASP A 90 -13.51 -17.39 -0.01
N LEU A 91 -13.47 -16.42 0.90
CA LEU A 91 -14.18 -15.15 0.75
C LEU A 91 -13.30 -14.14 -0.02
N GLY A 92 -13.66 -13.95 -1.28
CA GLY A 92 -13.01 -12.98 -2.18
C GLY A 92 -13.19 -11.52 -1.77
N MET A 93 -12.32 -10.65 -2.28
CA MET A 93 -12.35 -9.20 -2.02
C MET A 93 -13.70 -8.56 -2.37
N ASP A 94 -14.35 -9.04 -3.44
CA ASP A 94 -15.63 -8.53 -3.92
C ASP A 94 -16.76 -8.71 -2.89
N LYS A 95 -16.71 -9.76 -2.08
CA LYS A 95 -17.71 -10.07 -1.04
C LYS A 95 -17.49 -9.31 0.26
N VAL A 96 -16.26 -8.87 0.53
CA VAL A 96 -15.92 -8.15 1.77
C VAL A 96 -16.21 -6.66 1.60
N LYS A 97 -17.32 -6.18 2.15
CA LYS A 97 -17.73 -4.76 2.07
C LYS A 97 -17.43 -4.00 3.36
N GLY A 98 -17.02 -2.74 3.23
CA GLY A 98 -16.79 -1.85 4.38
C GLY A 98 -15.38 -1.95 4.99
N PRO A 99 -15.19 -1.49 6.23
CA PRO A 99 -13.87 -1.45 6.87
C PRO A 99 -13.25 -2.84 7.04
N ILE A 100 -11.94 -2.90 6.82
CA ILE A 100 -11.11 -4.08 7.07
C ILE A 100 -9.90 -3.69 7.94
N ARG A 101 -9.34 -4.67 8.62
CA ARG A 101 -8.08 -4.58 9.35
C ARG A 101 -7.07 -5.55 8.74
N ILE A 102 -5.80 -5.19 8.80
CA ILE A 102 -4.67 -6.00 8.34
C ILE A 102 -3.85 -6.39 9.58
N ARG A 103 -3.51 -7.67 9.69
CA ARG A 103 -2.69 -8.23 10.77
C ARG A 103 -1.61 -9.11 10.16
N LYS A 104 -0.39 -9.12 10.69
CA LYS A 104 0.63 -10.09 10.26
C LYS A 104 0.16 -11.52 10.54
N ALA A 105 0.39 -12.42 9.58
CA ALA A 105 0.20 -13.84 9.81
C ALA A 105 1.19 -14.31 10.89
N VAL A 106 0.75 -15.21 11.76
CA VAL A 106 1.67 -15.94 12.65
C VAL A 106 2.33 -16.98 11.77
N LEU A 107 3.61 -16.81 11.46
CA LEU A 107 4.36 -17.88 10.81
C LEU A 107 4.42 -19.03 11.83
N HIS A 108 3.57 -20.04 11.66
CA HIS A 108 3.74 -21.31 12.33
C HIS A 108 4.98 -21.96 11.68
N ARG A 109 6.15 -21.73 12.27
CA ARG A 109 7.36 -22.50 11.96
C ARG A 109 7.29 -23.85 12.63
#